data_AF-A0A7Y1W4L5-F1
#
_entry.id   AF-A0A7Y1W4L5-F1
#
_cell.length_a   1.000
_cell.length_b   1.000
_cell.length_c   1.000
_cell.angle_alpha   90.00
_cell.angle_beta   90.00
_cell.angle_gamma   90.00
#
_symmetry.space_group_name_H-M   'P 1'
#
loop_
_entity.id
_entity.type
_entity.pdbx_description
1 polymer ?
#
loop_
_entity_poly.entity_id
_entity_poly.type
_entity_poly.pdbx_seq_one_letter_code
_entity_poly.pdbx_strand_id
1 'polypeptide(L)' 'MQPTLLDQGLTLMLVGMGTVFVFLSVLVAGMSLMALVVHRLTPTPVDVGASDEEVAAITAAITQHRKVNP' A
#
# COMPACT_ATOMS: atom_id res chain seq x y z
N MET A 1 26.00 28.00 33.15
CA MET A 1 25.79 28.81 31.94
C MET A 1 24.34 28.61 31.52
N GLN A 2 23.57 29.68 31.32
CA GLN A 2 22.17 29.57 30.91
C GLN A 2 22.14 29.16 29.42
N PRO A 3 21.32 28.17 29.03
CA PRO A 3 21.20 27.80 27.63
C PRO A 3 20.72 29.02 26.82
N THR A 4 21.31 29.22 25.65
CA THR A 4 20.94 30.34 24.78
C THR A 4 19.56 30.09 24.15
N LEU A 5 18.86 31.15 23.75
CA LEU A 5 17.57 31.00 23.04
C LEU A 5 17.67 30.13 21.78
N LEU A 6 18.83 30.17 21.11
CA LEU A 6 19.08 29.33 19.93
C LEU A 6 19.11 27.84 20.30
N ASP A 7 19.74 27.51 21.43
CA ASP A 7 19.85 26.14 21.93
C ASP A 7 18.49 25.60 22.38
N GLN A 8 17.68 26.47 22.99
CA GLN A 8 16.29 26.15 23.34
C GLN A 8 15.42 25.92 22.09
N GLY A 9 15.55 26.78 21.07
CA GLY A 9 14.83 26.64 19.80
C GLY A 9 15.22 25.37 19.03
N LEU A 10 16.52 25.05 19.00
CA LEU A 10 17.03 23.83 18.39
C LEU A 10 16.53 22.59 19.12
N THR A 11 16.54 22.60 20.45
CA THR A 11 15.99 21.52 21.29
C THR A 11 14.51 21.34 21.02
N LEU A 12 13.72 22.42 20.96
CA LEU A 12 12.29 22.36 20.65
C LEU A 12 12.00 21.82 19.25
N MET A 13 12.79 22.22 18.24
CA MET A 13 12.66 21.65 16.89
C MET A 13 12.95 20.16 16.87
N LEU A 14 14.03 19.73 17.52
CA LEU A 14 14.47 18.33 17.51
C LEU A 14 13.46 17.44 18.24
N VAL A 15 12.98 17.88 19.41
CA VAL A 15 11.96 17.17 20.18
C VAL A 15 10.60 17.21 19.47
N GLY A 16 10.17 18.38 18.97
CA GLY A 16 8.89 18.53 18.28
C GLY A 16 8.82 17.72 16.99
N MET A 17 9.83 17.84 16.12
CA MET A 17 9.89 17.09 14.88
C MET A 17 10.13 15.60 15.12
N GLY A 18 10.97 15.24 16.11
CA GLY A 18 11.22 13.86 16.49
C GLY A 18 9.98 13.14 17.02
N THR A 19 9.21 13.80 17.89
CA THR A 19 7.96 13.23 18.43
C THR A 19 6.91 13.03 17.33
N VAL A 20 6.73 13.99 16.43
CA VAL A 20 5.82 13.85 15.28
C VAL A 20 6.29 12.72 14.37
N PHE A 21 7.59 12.64 14.06
CA PHE A 21 8.13 11.58 13.22
C PHE A 21 7.90 10.19 13.82
N VAL A 22 8.18 10.03 15.12
CA VAL A 22 7.93 8.76 15.83
C VAL A 22 6.44 8.43 15.84
N PHE A 23 5.58 9.41 16.12
CA PHE A 23 4.14 9.22 16.12
C PHE A 23 3.62 8.75 14.75
N LEU A 24 4.03 9.42 13.67
CA LEU A 24 3.66 9.02 12.32
C LEU A 24 4.24 7.64 11.96
N SER A 25 5.47 7.33 12.36
CA SER A 25 6.09 6.01 12.15
C SER A 25 5.29 4.90 12.83
N VAL A 26 4.83 5.13 14.06
CA VAL A 26 3.97 4.18 14.80
C VAL A 26 2.62 4.03 14.09
N LEU A 27 2.02 5.12 13.62
CA LEU A 27 0.76 5.05 12.85
C LEU A 27 0.93 4.24 11.56
N VAL A 28 2.00 4.45 10.80
CA VAL A 28 2.31 3.71 9.58
C VAL A 28 2.53 2.22 9.88
N ALA A 29 3.27 1.90 10.95
CA ALA A 29 3.45 0.53 11.39
C ALA A 29 2.11 -0.13 11.79
N GLY A 30 1.25 0.61 12.49
CA GLY A 30 -0.11 0.17 12.85
C GLY A 30 -0.99 -0.12 11.63
N MET A 31 -0.98 0.77 10.63
CA MET A 31 -1.69 0.56 9.36
C MET A 31 -1.13 -0.65 8.60
N SER A 32 0.18 -0.86 8.62
CA SER A 32 0.83 -2.03 8.00
C SER A 32 0.46 -3.33 8.71
N LEU A 33 0.43 -3.32 10.04
CA LEU A 33 -0.01 -4.46 10.84
C LEU A 33 -1.48 -4.77 10.55
N MET A 34 -2.33 -3.75 10.48
CA MET A 34 -3.73 -3.91 10.11
C MET A 34 -3.87 -4.54 8.72
N ALA A 35 -3.10 -4.09 7.72
CA ALA A 35 -3.11 -4.70 6.39
C ALA A 35 -2.73 -6.19 6.43
N LEU A 36 -1.72 -6.55 7.23
CA LEU A 36 -1.29 -7.93 7.40
C LEU A 36 -2.34 -8.79 8.12
N VAL A 37 -2.98 -8.25 9.16
CA VAL A 37 -4.07 -8.91 9.89
C VAL A 37 -5.27 -9.14 8.98
N VAL A 38 -5.66 -8.14 8.18
CA VAL A 38 -6.75 -8.25 7.20
C VAL A 38 -6.43 -9.32 6.16
N HIS A 39 -5.22 -9.34 5.61
CA HIS A 39 -4.81 -10.37 4.63
C HIS A 39 -4.78 -11.79 5.23
N ARG A 40 -4.55 -11.92 6.55
CA ARG A 40 -4.51 -13.22 7.24
C ARG A 40 -5.90 -13.72 7.64
N LEU A 41 -6.80 -12.81 8.02
CA LEU A 41 -8.15 -13.13 8.51
C LEU A 41 -9.19 -13.16 7.39
N THR A 42 -8.95 -12.45 6.30
CA THR A 42 -9.81 -12.49 5.10
C THR A 42 -9.38 -13.66 4.23
N PRO A 43 -10.30 -14.52 3.77
CA PRO A 43 -9.98 -15.51 2.76
C PRO A 43 -9.34 -14.82 1.57
N THR A 44 -8.27 -15.39 1.02
CA THR A 44 -7.63 -14.88 -0.19
C THR A 44 -8.74 -14.56 -1.19
N PRO A 45 -8.88 -13.30 -1.66
CA PRO A 45 -9.70 -13.03 -2.81
C PRO A 45 -9.21 -14.00 -3.87
N VAL A 46 -10.07 -14.90 -4.34
CA VAL A 46 -9.75 -15.69 -5.53
C VAL A 46 -9.31 -14.64 -6.53
N ASP A 47 -8.07 -14.73 -7.01
CA ASP A 47 -7.60 -13.84 -8.06
C ASP A 47 -8.50 -14.15 -9.26
N VAL A 48 -9.57 -13.37 -9.41
CA VAL A 48 -10.48 -13.46 -10.55
C VAL A 48 -9.86 -12.74 -11.75
N GLY A 49 -8.54 -12.49 -11.71
CA GLY A 49 -7.75 -12.28 -12.90
C GLY A 49 -7.94 -13.49 -13.80
N ALA A 50 -8.54 -13.25 -14.96
CA ALA A 50 -8.65 -14.28 -16.00
C ALA A 50 -7.25 -14.85 -16.23
N SER A 51 -7.13 -16.17 -16.11
CA SER A 51 -5.89 -16.88 -16.40
C SER A 51 -5.43 -16.58 -17.82
N ASP A 52 -4.13 -16.65 -18.10
CA ASP A 52 -3.60 -16.50 -19.46
C ASP A 52 -4.30 -17.45 -20.46
N GLU A 53 -4.71 -18.62 -19.97
CA GLU A 53 -5.47 -19.62 -20.73
C GLU A 53 -6.91 -19.15 -21.03
N GLU A 54 -7.62 -18.57 -20.06
CA GLU A 54 -8.93 -17.93 -20.29
C GLU A 54 -8.83 -16.76 -21.27
N VAL A 55 -7.82 -15.91 -21.14
CA VAL A 55 -7.59 -14.77 -22.04
C VAL A 55 -7.30 -15.25 -23.46
N ALA A 56 -6.49 -16.30 -23.62
CA ALA A 56 -6.21 -16.92 -24.91
C ALA A 56 -7.47 -17.55 -25.52
N ALA A 57 -8.29 -18.25 -24.73
CA ALA A 57 -9.54 -18.87 -25.18
C ALA A 57 -10.55 -17.82 -25.66
N ILE A 58 -10.73 -16.72 -24.91
CA ILE A 58 -11.61 -15.60 -25.29
C ILE A 58 -11.10 -14.94 -26.58
N THR A 59 -9.80 -14.70 -26.69
CA THR A 59 -9.19 -14.07 -27.88
C THR A 59 -9.34 -14.95 -29.13
N ALA A 60 -9.19 -16.27 -28.98
CA ALA A 60 -9.40 -17.24 -30.04
C ALA A 60 -10.88 -17.25 -30.49
N ALA A 61 -11.82 -17.24 -29.53
CA ALA A 61 -13.25 -17.21 -29.82
C ALA A 61 -13.68 -15.94 -30.58
N ILE A 62 -13.20 -14.75 -30.17
CA ILE A 62 -13.49 -13.48 -30.85
C ILE A 62 -12.93 -13.48 -32.28
N THR A 63 -11.68 -13.95 -32.44
CA THR A 63 -11.04 -14.01 -33.76
C THR A 63 -11.77 -14.98 -34.68
N GLN A 64 -12.28 -16.10 -34.14
CA GLN A 64 -13.07 -17.07 -34.89
C GLN A 64 -14.44 -16.52 -35.28
N HIS A 65 -15.13 -15.81 -34.38
CA HIS A 65 -16.43 -15.20 -34.67
C HIS A 65 -16.33 -14.16 -35.81
N ARG A 66 -15.30 -13.31 -35.80
CA ARG A 66 -15.02 -12.35 -36.87
C ARG A 66 -14.73 -12.99 -38.23
N LYS A 67 -14.13 -14.18 -38.25
CA LYS A 67 -13.86 -14.92 -39.49
C LYS A 67 -15.11 -15.59 -40.05
N VAL A 68 -16.02 -16.01 -39.18
CA VAL A 68 -17.27 -16.69 -39.55
C VAL A 68 -18.36 -15.70 -39.97
N ASN A 69 -18.34 -14.46 -39.45
CA ASN A 69 -19.28 -13.40 -39.80
C ASN A 69 -18.54 -12.13 -40.28
N PRO A 70 -18.10 -12.08 -41.56
CA PRO A 70 -17.42 -10.92 -42.15
C PRO A 70 -18.33 -9.70 -42.31
#